data_AF-A0A1G2YSE6-F1
#
_entry.id   AF-A0A1G2YSE6-F1
#
_cell.length_a   1.000
_cell.length_b   1.000
_cell.length_c   1.000
_cell.angle_alpha   90.00
_cell.angle_beta   90.00
_cell.angle_gamma   90.00
#
_symmetry.space_group_name_H-M   'P 1'
#
loop_
_entity.id
_entity.type
_entity.pdbx_description
1 polymer ?
#
loop_
_entity_poly.entity_id
_entity_poly.type
_entity_poly.pdbx_seq_one_letter_code
_entity_poly.pdbx_strand_id
1 'polypeptide(L)'
;MKNAVSNILIYTKLIVRKWVFWLFAALDIVALIAQLLYPTFRLPQLAFVLITLVGLFWSGYQVYHDIAAHLPSQPIKPSHYELLPLSFNIALHQEIPRIEVWLYAVNYQSKELVFQSLDVTSFCLSGSASLDNISLLDKTTIPPRQSRQVLCRRHLIESEVHAIEKTKQINPVNATLLVNTSVFLGRKHLHYRIPSLSVNGWISGIPNLLKDCASMA
;
A
#
# COMPACT_ATOMS: atom_id res chain seq x y z
N MET A 1 -6.45 18.72 12.14
CA MET A 1 -7.47 19.72 11.74
C MET A 1 -6.96 20.82 10.83
N LYS A 2 -5.77 21.43 11.06
CA LYS A 2 -5.23 22.51 10.20
C LYS A 2 -5.18 22.16 8.69
N ASN A 3 -4.81 20.92 8.36
CA ASN A 3 -4.70 20.47 6.96
C ASN A 3 -6.06 20.33 6.27
N ALA A 4 -7.11 19.94 7.00
CA ALA A 4 -8.46 19.78 6.42
C ALA A 4 -9.08 21.13 6.06
N VAL A 5 -8.95 22.13 6.95
CA VAL A 5 -9.48 23.48 6.71
C VAL A 5 -8.73 24.17 5.56
N SER A 6 -7.40 24.00 5.50
CA SER A 6 -6.59 24.52 4.39
C SER A 6 -6.98 23.91 3.05
N ASN A 7 -7.21 22.60 3.01
CA ASN A 7 -7.66 21.92 1.80
C ASN A 7 -9.03 22.42 1.35
N ILE A 8 -9.98 22.54 2.27
CA ILE A 8 -11.33 23.05 1.95
C ILE A 8 -11.26 24.46 1.36
N LEU A 9 -10.45 25.37 1.94
CA LEU A 9 -10.29 26.73 1.41
C LEU A 9 -9.71 26.75 -0.01
N ILE A 10 -8.76 25.86 -0.31
CA ILE A 10 -8.18 25.72 -1.66
C ILE A 10 -9.26 25.26 -2.64
N TYR A 11 -10.04 24.23 -2.28
CA TYR A 11 -11.13 23.72 -3.11
C TYR A 11 -12.21 24.79 -3.35
N THR A 12 -12.64 25.52 -2.32
CA THR A 12 -13.64 26.59 -2.46
C THR A 12 -13.16 27.69 -3.39
N LYS A 13 -11.88 28.10 -3.29
CA LYS A 13 -11.29 29.10 -4.19
C LYS A 13 -11.28 28.64 -5.65
N LEU A 14 -11.03 27.34 -5.90
CA LEU A 14 -11.04 26.77 -7.24
C LEU A 14 -12.45 26.73 -7.84
N ILE A 15 -13.47 26.42 -7.03
CA ILE A 15 -14.88 26.40 -7.45
C ILE A 15 -15.36 27.80 -7.86
N VAL A 16 -15.07 28.82 -7.05
CA VAL A 16 -15.47 30.21 -7.32
C VAL A 16 -14.79 30.79 -8.57
N ARG A 17 -13.68 30.20 -9.01
CA ARG A 17 -12.99 30.59 -10.25
C ARG A 17 -13.68 30.07 -11.51
N LYS A 18 -14.61 29.11 -11.41
CA LYS A 18 -15.32 28.55 -12.56
C LYS A 18 -16.49 29.45 -12.96
N TRP A 19 -16.56 29.79 -14.25
CA TRP A 19 -17.64 30.64 -14.78
C TRP A 19 -19.03 30.01 -14.61
N VAL A 20 -19.13 28.68 -14.62
CA VAL A 20 -20.38 27.95 -14.40
C VAL A 20 -20.98 28.23 -13.02
N PHE A 21 -20.16 28.40 -11.98
CA PHE A 21 -20.65 28.79 -10.65
C PHE A 21 -21.33 30.17 -10.68
N TRP A 22 -20.70 31.14 -11.35
CA TRP A 22 -21.24 32.49 -11.49
C TRP A 22 -22.50 32.57 -12.35
N LEU A 23 -22.61 31.72 -13.38
CA LEU A 23 -23.80 31.65 -14.22
C LEU A 23 -25.06 31.30 -13.41
N PHE A 24 -24.96 30.29 -12.54
CA PHE A 24 -26.08 29.88 -11.70
C PHE A 24 -26.32 30.82 -10.51
N ALA A 25 -25.25 31.35 -9.89
CA ALA A 25 -25.39 32.35 -8.83
C ALA A 25 -26.05 33.65 -9.33
N ALA A 26 -25.72 34.11 -10.54
CA ALA A 26 -26.34 35.29 -11.13
C ALA A 26 -27.83 35.07 -11.43
N LEU A 27 -28.21 33.88 -11.87
CA LEU A 27 -29.60 33.52 -12.16
C LEU A 27 -30.47 33.55 -10.89
N ASP A 28 -29.95 33.05 -9.76
CA ASP A 28 -30.61 33.13 -8.45
C ASP A 28 -30.71 34.58 -7.93
N ILE A 29 -29.68 35.40 -8.15
CA ILE A 29 -29.72 36.84 -7.77
C ILE A 29 -30.81 37.58 -8.56
N VAL A 30 -30.92 37.33 -9.87
CA VAL A 30 -31.96 37.94 -10.72
C VAL A 30 -33.35 37.49 -10.28
N ALA A 31 -33.53 36.21 -9.93
CA ALA A 31 -34.78 35.69 -9.43
C ALA A 31 -35.19 36.36 -8.10
N LEU A 32 -34.23 36.58 -7.19
CA LEU A 32 -34.45 37.25 -5.92
C LEU A 32 -34.83 38.73 -6.11
N ILE A 33 -34.14 39.43 -7.02
CA ILE A 33 -34.47 40.82 -7.38
C ILE A 33 -35.87 40.92 -8.00
N ALA A 34 -36.23 39.99 -8.90
CA ALA A 34 -37.56 39.95 -9.50
C ALA A 34 -38.66 39.71 -8.46
N GLN A 35 -38.41 38.84 -7.48
CA GLN A 35 -39.35 38.58 -6.37
C GLN A 35 -39.50 39.79 -5.44
N LEU A 36 -38.43 40.56 -5.24
CA LEU A 36 -38.45 41.81 -4.45
C LEU A 36 -39.25 42.92 -5.16
N LEU A 37 -39.06 43.06 -6.48
CA LEU A 37 -39.70 44.10 -7.30
C LEU A 37 -41.18 43.80 -7.59
N TYR A 38 -41.55 42.52 -7.71
CA TYR A 38 -42.90 42.08 -8.05
C TYR A 38 -43.42 41.04 -7.04
N PRO A 39 -43.89 41.48 -5.86
CA PRO A 39 -44.30 40.58 -4.78
C PRO A 39 -45.53 39.72 -5.10
N THR A 40 -46.30 40.09 -6.12
CA THR A 40 -47.42 39.29 -6.65
C THR A 40 -46.96 38.15 -7.57
N PHE A 41 -45.71 38.16 -8.04
CA PHE A 41 -45.14 37.15 -8.92
C PHE A 41 -44.45 36.06 -8.09
N ARG A 42 -45.13 34.92 -7.89
CA ARG A 42 -44.58 33.77 -7.14
C ARG A 42 -43.75 32.89 -8.08
N LEU A 43 -42.43 33.11 -8.08
CA LEU A 43 -41.49 32.19 -8.71
C LEU A 43 -41.38 30.88 -7.91
N PRO A 44 -41.26 29.72 -8.58
CA PRO A 44 -41.09 28.43 -7.92
C PRO A 44 -39.70 28.34 -7.28
N GLN A 45 -39.56 28.82 -6.04
CA GLN A 45 -38.29 28.90 -5.32
C GLN A 45 -37.52 27.57 -5.29
N LEU A 46 -38.23 26.44 -5.19
CA LEU A 46 -37.63 25.11 -5.24
C LEU A 46 -36.87 24.83 -6.55
N ALA A 47 -37.35 25.34 -7.68
CA ALA A 47 -36.70 25.13 -8.98
C ALA A 47 -35.35 25.87 -9.04
N PHE A 48 -35.29 27.10 -8.52
CA PHE A 48 -34.07 27.91 -8.48
C PHE A 48 -33.02 27.31 -7.55
N VAL A 49 -33.42 26.86 -6.35
CA VAL A 49 -32.54 26.15 -5.42
C VAL A 49 -31.98 24.86 -6.04
N LEU A 50 -32.80 24.12 -6.80
CA LEU A 50 -32.36 22.90 -7.46
C LEU A 50 -31.37 23.21 -8.59
N ILE A 51 -31.58 24.29 -9.33
CA ILE A 51 -30.68 24.78 -10.38
C ILE A 51 -29.32 25.20 -9.81
N THR A 52 -29.29 25.94 -8.68
CA THR A 52 -28.01 26.31 -8.05
C THR A 52 -27.27 25.13 -7.44
N LEU A 53 -28.00 24.15 -6.88
CA LEU A 53 -27.42 22.91 -6.41
C LEU A 53 -26.74 22.15 -7.56
N VAL A 54 -27.42 22.01 -8.71
CA VAL A 54 -26.83 21.41 -9.92
C VAL A 54 -25.57 22.16 -10.37
N GLY A 55 -25.60 23.50 -10.36
CA GLY A 55 -24.42 24.33 -10.68
C GLY A 55 -23.24 24.12 -9.75
N LEU A 56 -23.49 23.96 -8.44
CA LEU A 56 -22.47 23.69 -7.44
C LEU A 56 -21.85 22.30 -7.64
N PHE A 57 -22.66 21.26 -7.83
CA PHE A 57 -22.15 19.92 -8.11
C PHE A 57 -21.37 19.86 -9.43
N TRP A 58 -21.85 20.55 -10.48
CA TRP A 58 -21.18 20.57 -11.77
C TRP A 58 -19.82 21.29 -11.71
N SER A 59 -19.76 22.45 -11.05
CA SER A 59 -18.50 23.16 -10.84
C SER A 59 -17.50 22.37 -9.99
N GLY A 60 -17.98 21.67 -8.96
CA GLY A 60 -17.19 20.72 -8.17
C GLY A 60 -16.64 19.58 -9.04
N TYR A 61 -17.46 18.99 -9.90
CA TYR A 61 -17.05 17.94 -10.84
C TYR A 61 -15.96 18.43 -11.82
N GLN A 62 -16.09 19.63 -12.37
CA GLN A 62 -15.06 20.19 -13.25
C GLN A 62 -13.73 20.41 -12.53
N VAL A 63 -13.76 20.90 -11.30
CA VAL A 63 -12.54 21.06 -10.48
C VAL A 63 -11.91 19.71 -10.18
N TYR A 64 -12.72 18.70 -9.83
CA TYR A 64 -12.24 17.34 -9.62
C TYR A 64 -11.58 16.76 -10.89
N HIS A 65 -12.23 16.88 -12.04
CA HIS A 65 -11.70 16.39 -13.31
C HIS A 65 -10.39 17.08 -13.70
N ASP A 66 -10.28 18.40 -13.51
CA ASP A 66 -9.04 19.14 -13.76
C ASP A 66 -7.92 18.66 -12.82
N ILE A 67 -8.20 18.49 -11.52
CA ILE A 67 -7.21 17.96 -10.57
C ILE A 67 -6.81 16.54 -10.95
N ALA A 68 -7.77 15.69 -11.33
CA ALA A 68 -7.52 14.31 -11.74
C ALA A 68 -6.68 14.24 -13.03
N ALA A 69 -6.86 15.16 -13.97
CA ALA A 69 -6.06 15.26 -15.18
C ALA A 69 -4.61 15.70 -14.92
N HIS A 70 -4.36 16.45 -13.84
CA HIS A 70 -3.03 16.90 -13.43
C HIS A 70 -2.35 15.95 -12.42
N LEU A 71 -3.08 14.98 -11.88
CA LEU A 71 -2.43 13.86 -11.18
C LEU A 71 -1.57 13.14 -12.21
N PRO A 72 -0.28 12.88 -11.92
CA PRO A 72 0.54 12.11 -12.82
C PRO A 72 -0.09 10.73 -12.95
N SER A 73 -0.76 10.49 -14.07
CA SER A 73 -1.12 9.17 -14.55
C SER A 73 0.21 8.50 -14.88
N GLN A 74 0.93 8.03 -13.86
CA GLN A 74 2.06 7.16 -14.07
C GLN A 74 1.49 5.96 -14.82
N PRO A 75 1.85 5.73 -16.10
CA PRO A 75 1.50 4.49 -16.74
C PRO A 75 2.09 3.42 -15.83
N ILE A 76 1.24 2.53 -15.30
CA ILE A 76 1.67 1.37 -14.54
C ILE A 76 2.46 0.53 -15.53
N LYS A 77 3.75 0.85 -15.67
CA LYS A 77 4.65 0.11 -16.54
C LYS A 77 4.65 -1.30 -15.96
N PRO A 78 4.25 -2.33 -16.73
CA PRO A 78 4.23 -3.68 -16.20
C PRO A 78 5.63 -3.98 -15.68
N SER A 79 5.71 -4.33 -14.39
CA SER A 79 6.96 -4.77 -13.80
C SER A 79 7.45 -5.98 -14.60
N HIS A 80 8.76 -6.06 -14.86
CA HIS A 80 9.28 -7.19 -15.64
C HIS A 80 8.97 -8.51 -14.90
N TYR A 81 8.96 -8.44 -13.57
CA TYR A 81 8.60 -9.52 -12.69
C TYR A 81 8.04 -8.96 -11.39
N GLU A 82 7.44 -9.82 -10.60
CA GLU A 82 6.87 -9.48 -9.30
C GLU A 82 7.32 -10.48 -8.24
N LEU A 83 7.50 -9.99 -7.01
CA LEU A 83 7.75 -10.81 -5.84
C LEU A 83 6.52 -10.74 -4.93
N LEU A 84 5.95 -11.89 -4.64
CA LEU A 84 4.79 -12.06 -3.79
C LEU A 84 5.20 -12.75 -2.49
N PRO A 85 4.84 -12.20 -1.33
CA PRO A 85 5.12 -12.83 -0.04
C PRO A 85 4.28 -14.11 0.10
N LEU A 86 4.92 -15.22 0.49
CA LEU A 86 4.22 -16.47 0.77
C LEU A 86 4.09 -16.69 2.27
N SER A 87 5.23 -16.88 2.95
CA SER A 87 5.28 -17.09 4.38
C SER A 87 6.69 -16.91 4.94
N PHE A 88 6.81 -16.85 6.26
CA PHE A 88 8.10 -17.03 6.93
C PHE A 88 7.99 -18.03 8.07
N ASN A 89 9.12 -18.61 8.46
CA ASN A 89 9.25 -19.47 9.63
C ASN A 89 10.52 -19.11 10.40
N ILE A 90 10.38 -18.92 11.70
CA ILE A 90 11.48 -18.72 12.64
C ILE A 90 11.54 -19.94 13.55
N ALA A 91 12.68 -20.62 13.55
CA ALA A 91 12.93 -21.76 14.42
C ALA A 91 13.99 -21.40 15.46
N LEU A 92 13.57 -21.23 16.71
CA LEU A 92 14.43 -20.76 17.81
C LEU A 92 15.17 -21.90 18.54
N HIS A 93 14.56 -23.09 18.64
CA HIS A 93 15.08 -24.22 19.44
C HIS A 93 15.68 -25.35 18.60
N GLN A 94 16.10 -25.07 17.38
CA GLN A 94 16.92 -26.00 16.60
C GLN A 94 18.39 -25.90 17.05
N GLU A 95 19.20 -26.92 16.77
CA GLU A 95 20.66 -26.88 17.03
C GLU A 95 21.31 -25.59 16.50
N ILE A 96 20.80 -25.06 15.38
CA ILE A 96 21.16 -23.74 14.86
C ILE A 96 19.89 -22.94 14.59
N PRO A 97 19.57 -21.92 15.41
CA PRO A 97 18.42 -21.05 15.21
C PRO A 97 18.46 -20.40 13.83
N ARG A 98 17.30 -20.33 13.17
CA ARG A 98 17.24 -19.85 11.78
C ARG A 98 15.91 -19.21 11.42
N ILE A 99 15.97 -18.36 10.41
CA ILE A 99 14.82 -17.78 9.73
C ILE A 99 14.80 -18.24 8.27
N GLU A 100 13.61 -18.60 7.80
CA GLU A 100 13.31 -18.94 6.43
C GLU A 100 12.18 -18.05 5.93
N VAL A 101 12.40 -17.36 4.82
CA VAL A 101 11.41 -16.50 4.16
C VAL A 101 11.15 -17.05 2.77
N TRP A 102 9.89 -17.39 2.53
CA TRP A 102 9.41 -17.93 1.27
C TRP A 102 8.69 -16.84 0.48
N LEU A 103 9.13 -16.66 -0.77
CA LEU A 103 8.55 -15.72 -1.72
C LEU A 103 8.16 -16.47 -3.00
N TYR A 104 7.09 -16.04 -3.65
CA TYR A 104 6.85 -16.38 -5.05
C TYR A 104 7.42 -15.30 -5.95
N ALA A 105 8.17 -15.72 -6.94
CA ALA A 105 8.66 -14.84 -7.98
C ALA A 105 7.96 -15.16 -9.29
N VAL A 106 7.28 -14.16 -9.87
CA VAL A 106 6.44 -14.29 -11.04
C VAL A 106 7.11 -13.60 -12.22
N ASN A 107 7.42 -14.37 -13.26
CA ASN A 107 8.01 -13.85 -14.48
C ASN A 107 6.91 -13.53 -15.49
N TYR A 108 6.73 -12.25 -15.85
CA TYR A 108 5.77 -11.86 -16.90
C TYR A 108 6.39 -11.82 -18.29
N GLN A 109 7.70 -12.03 -18.41
CA GLN A 109 8.44 -11.90 -19.66
C GLN A 109 8.50 -13.20 -20.46
N SER A 110 8.79 -13.07 -21.76
CA SER A 110 9.06 -14.18 -22.67
C SER A 110 10.47 -14.77 -22.54
N LYS A 111 11.33 -14.19 -21.69
CA LYS A 111 12.68 -14.66 -21.42
C LYS A 111 12.80 -15.13 -19.97
N GLU A 112 13.76 -16.01 -19.71
CA GLU A 112 14.06 -16.45 -18.35
C GLU A 112 14.56 -15.30 -17.48
N LEU A 113 14.26 -15.39 -16.18
CA LEU A 113 14.80 -14.53 -15.15
C LEU A 113 15.78 -15.33 -14.29
N VAL A 114 17.03 -14.88 -14.24
CA VAL A 114 18.06 -15.50 -13.40
C VAL A 114 18.36 -14.57 -12.24
N PHE A 115 17.97 -14.96 -11.03
CA PHE A 115 18.30 -14.21 -9.82
C PHE A 115 19.78 -14.40 -9.49
N GLN A 116 20.53 -13.30 -9.46
CA GLN A 116 21.89 -13.27 -8.93
C GLN A 116 21.87 -13.07 -7.43
N SER A 117 21.05 -12.12 -6.96
CA SER A 117 20.81 -11.92 -5.54
C SER A 117 19.36 -11.53 -5.30
N LEU A 118 18.87 -11.98 -4.15
CA LEU A 118 17.61 -11.57 -3.55
C LEU A 118 17.91 -11.46 -2.07
N ASP A 119 17.90 -10.23 -1.57
CA ASP A 119 18.33 -9.89 -0.22
C ASP A 119 17.19 -9.20 0.51
N VAL A 120 16.68 -9.84 1.56
CA VAL A 120 15.74 -9.23 2.49
C VAL A 120 16.53 -8.35 3.44
N THR A 121 16.72 -7.10 3.04
CA THR A 121 17.58 -6.11 3.71
C THR A 121 17.05 -5.60 5.03
N SER A 122 15.75 -5.70 5.25
CA SER A 122 15.11 -5.42 6.53
C SER A 122 13.95 -6.36 6.69
N PHE A 123 13.91 -7.04 7.84
CA PHE A 123 12.80 -7.89 8.24
C PHE A 123 12.34 -7.45 9.63
N CYS A 124 11.17 -6.86 9.72
CA CYS A 124 10.62 -6.35 10.96
C CYS A 124 9.41 -7.18 11.38
N LEU A 125 9.51 -7.92 12.48
CA LEU A 125 8.32 -8.54 13.08
C LEU A 125 7.49 -7.47 13.80
N SER A 126 6.18 -7.67 13.82
CA SER A 126 5.26 -6.74 14.49
C SER A 126 5.55 -6.69 15.99
N GLY A 127 6.26 -5.66 16.45
CA GLY A 127 6.60 -5.46 17.87
C GLY A 127 8.00 -5.93 18.29
N SER A 128 8.84 -6.42 17.38
CA SER A 128 10.26 -6.74 17.68
C SER A 128 11.23 -5.79 16.97
N ALA A 129 12.52 -5.95 17.29
CA ALA A 129 13.61 -5.37 16.51
C ALA A 129 13.69 -5.97 15.09
N SER A 130 14.25 -5.20 14.16
CA SER A 130 14.55 -5.66 12.80
C SER A 130 15.68 -6.67 12.81
N LEU A 131 15.55 -7.73 12.01
CA LEU A 131 16.62 -8.69 11.77
C LEU A 131 17.54 -8.22 10.65
N ASP A 132 18.79 -8.69 10.72
CA ASP A 132 19.80 -8.46 9.69
C ASP A 132 19.45 -9.15 8.36
N ASN A 133 20.19 -8.77 7.31
CA ASN A 133 19.93 -9.14 5.91
C ASN A 133 19.81 -10.67 5.71
N ILE A 134 18.67 -11.13 5.17
CA ILE A 134 18.41 -12.54 4.85
C ILE A 134 18.56 -12.74 3.35
N SER A 135 19.59 -13.48 2.94
CA SER A 135 19.90 -13.69 1.53
C SER A 135 19.29 -14.97 0.96
N LEU A 136 19.22 -14.98 -0.37
CA LEU A 136 18.83 -16.11 -1.20
C LEU A 136 19.69 -17.35 -0.90
N LEU A 137 19.05 -18.50 -0.69
CA LEU A 137 19.76 -19.75 -0.41
C LEU A 137 20.47 -20.30 -1.66
N ASP A 138 19.74 -20.38 -2.78
CA ASP A 138 20.22 -20.99 -4.02
C ASP A 138 19.96 -20.10 -5.22
N LYS A 139 20.89 -20.16 -6.19
CA LYS A 139 20.72 -19.47 -7.48
C LYS A 139 19.45 -19.97 -8.15
N THR A 140 18.47 -19.09 -8.30
CA THR A 140 17.14 -19.44 -8.77
C THR A 140 16.89 -18.88 -10.17
N THR A 141 16.41 -19.75 -11.07
CA THR A 141 16.00 -19.37 -12.42
C THR A 141 14.51 -19.58 -12.59
N ILE A 142 13.83 -18.57 -13.13
CA ILE A 142 12.38 -18.58 -13.35
C ILE A 142 12.13 -18.61 -14.85
N PRO A 143 11.49 -19.68 -15.36
CA PRO A 143 11.19 -19.78 -16.77
C PRO A 143 10.27 -18.65 -17.26
N PRO A 144 10.24 -18.39 -18.58
CA PRO A 144 9.32 -17.44 -19.18
C PRO A 144 7.87 -17.69 -18.78
N ARG A 145 7.13 -16.63 -18.40
CA ARG A 145 5.69 -16.68 -18.09
C ARG A 145 5.31 -17.68 -16.99
N GLN A 146 6.25 -18.00 -16.11
CA GLN A 146 6.03 -18.94 -15.00
C GLN A 146 6.34 -18.28 -13.66
N SER A 147 5.87 -18.93 -12.60
CA SER A 147 6.21 -18.60 -11.22
C SER A 147 7.02 -19.72 -10.58
N ARG A 148 7.92 -19.35 -9.67
CA ARG A 148 8.69 -20.29 -8.84
C ARG A 148 8.77 -19.76 -7.41
N GLN A 149 8.83 -20.69 -6.47
CA GLN A 149 9.15 -20.35 -5.09
C GLN A 149 10.64 -20.07 -4.96
N VAL A 150 10.95 -19.10 -4.12
CA VAL A 150 12.30 -18.64 -3.82
C VAL A 150 12.44 -18.63 -2.30
N LEU A 151 13.52 -19.22 -1.81
CA LEU A 151 13.82 -19.35 -0.39
C LEU A 151 14.99 -18.44 -0.01
N CYS A 152 14.75 -17.55 0.95
CA CYS A 152 15.79 -16.79 1.62
C CYS A 152 15.98 -17.37 3.01
N ARG A 153 17.22 -17.62 3.42
CA ARG A 153 17.51 -18.27 4.69
C ARG A 153 18.73 -17.67 5.35
N ARG A 154 18.68 -17.53 6.67
CA ARG A 154 19.81 -17.12 7.50
C ARG A 154 19.76 -17.77 8.87
N HIS A 155 20.93 -17.96 9.47
CA HIS A 155 21.06 -18.29 10.89
C HIS A 155 20.87 -17.05 11.76
N LEU A 156 20.14 -17.21 12.85
CA LEU A 156 19.92 -16.13 13.81
C LEU A 156 21.06 -16.12 14.82
N ILE A 157 21.50 -14.92 15.21
CA ILE A 157 22.46 -14.76 16.31
C ILE A 157 21.73 -14.76 17.66
N GLU A 158 22.46 -15.05 18.73
CA GLU A 158 21.89 -15.22 20.07
C GLU A 158 21.11 -13.98 20.57
N SER A 159 21.59 -12.78 20.24
CA SER A 159 20.90 -11.53 20.59
C SER A 159 19.55 -11.38 19.89
N GLU A 160 19.42 -11.83 18.64
CA GLU A 160 18.17 -11.82 17.88
C GLU A 160 17.18 -12.84 18.42
N VAL A 161 17.66 -14.04 18.74
CA VAL A 161 16.86 -15.10 19.37
C VAL A 161 16.24 -14.58 20.67
N HIS A 162 17.07 -14.01 21.55
CA HIS A 162 16.61 -13.48 22.83
C HIS A 162 15.65 -12.28 22.67
N ALA A 163 15.86 -11.44 21.65
CA ALA A 163 14.93 -10.34 21.34
C ALA A 163 13.56 -10.87 20.90
N ILE A 164 13.53 -11.90 20.05
CA ILE A 164 12.29 -12.51 19.57
C ILE A 164 11.52 -13.18 20.71
N GLU A 165 12.19 -13.94 21.57
CA GLU A 165 11.56 -14.63 22.72
C GLU A 165 10.86 -13.67 23.68
N LYS A 166 11.40 -12.46 23.87
CA LYS A 166 10.79 -11.42 24.72
C LYS A 166 9.48 -10.86 24.17
N THR A 167 9.24 -10.99 22.86
CA THR A 167 8.16 -10.26 22.17
C THR A 167 6.75 -10.79 22.50
N LYS A 168 6.61 -11.91 23.25
CA LYS A 168 5.34 -12.54 23.63
C LYS A 168 4.31 -12.60 22.47
N GLN A 169 4.80 -12.85 21.26
CA GLN A 169 3.94 -12.89 20.09
C GLN A 169 3.10 -14.17 20.07
N ILE A 170 1.84 -14.02 19.66
CA ILE A 170 0.92 -15.14 19.45
C ILE A 170 0.93 -15.45 17.95
N ASN A 171 1.15 -16.72 17.60
CA ASN A 171 1.10 -17.16 16.21
C ASN A 171 -0.34 -17.10 15.65
N PRO A 172 -0.53 -16.80 14.35
CA PRO A 172 0.49 -16.39 13.38
C PRO A 172 0.95 -14.95 13.57
N VAL A 173 2.19 -14.68 13.18
CA VAL A 173 2.83 -13.35 13.33
C VAL A 173 2.95 -12.69 11.97
N ASN A 174 2.73 -11.37 11.94
CA ASN A 174 2.94 -10.56 10.75
C ASN A 174 4.32 -9.89 10.80
N ALA A 175 4.98 -9.84 9.65
CA ALA A 175 6.23 -9.14 9.45
C ALA A 175 6.17 -8.25 8.20
N THR A 176 6.94 -7.18 8.21
CA THR A 176 7.19 -6.34 7.04
C THR A 176 8.61 -6.54 6.55
N LEU A 177 8.78 -6.61 5.23
CA LEU A 177 10.07 -6.88 4.62
C LEU A 177 10.41 -5.93 3.47
N LEU A 178 11.70 -5.60 3.39
CA LEU A 178 12.32 -4.82 2.33
C LEU A 178 13.21 -5.73 1.49
N VAL A 179 12.94 -5.83 0.19
CA VAL A 179 13.69 -6.74 -0.69
C VAL A 179 14.49 -5.95 -1.71
N ASN A 180 15.78 -6.22 -1.76
CA ASN A 180 16.64 -5.82 -2.87
C ASN A 180 16.90 -7.01 -3.77
N THR A 181 16.92 -6.77 -5.07
CA THR A 181 17.02 -7.82 -6.08
C THR A 181 18.00 -7.43 -7.17
N SER A 182 18.73 -8.41 -7.65
CA SER A 182 19.63 -8.33 -8.80
C SER A 182 19.32 -9.50 -9.73
N VAL A 183 18.77 -9.22 -10.91
CA VAL A 183 18.22 -10.24 -11.81
C VAL A 183 18.65 -10.01 -13.25
N PHE A 184 18.98 -11.08 -13.97
CA PHE A 184 19.21 -11.06 -15.41
C PHE A 184 17.95 -11.47 -16.15
N LEU A 185 17.48 -10.61 -17.05
CA LEU A 185 16.45 -10.91 -18.05
C LEU A 185 17.14 -11.08 -19.41
N GLY A 186 17.59 -12.30 -19.69
CA GLY A 186 18.51 -12.56 -20.81
C GLY A 186 19.82 -11.77 -20.65
N ARG A 187 20.04 -10.75 -21.48
CA ARG A 187 21.25 -9.89 -21.42
C ARG A 187 21.07 -8.63 -20.56
N LYS A 188 19.84 -8.31 -20.16
CA LYS A 188 19.54 -7.09 -19.41
C LYS A 188 19.68 -7.36 -17.92
N HIS A 189 20.51 -6.59 -17.25
CA HIS A 189 20.62 -6.62 -15.80
C HIS A 189 19.61 -5.65 -15.18
N LEU A 190 18.81 -6.14 -14.24
CA LEU A 190 17.76 -5.40 -13.57
C LEU A 190 18.03 -5.39 -12.06
N HIS A 191 17.91 -4.20 -11.47
CA HIS A 191 17.93 -4.02 -10.03
C HIS A 191 16.61 -3.41 -9.59
N TYR A 192 15.95 -4.07 -8.64
CA TYR A 192 14.75 -3.53 -8.01
C TYR A 192 14.87 -3.53 -6.50
N ARG A 193 14.35 -2.45 -5.91
CA ARG A 193 14.10 -2.32 -4.49
C ARG A 193 12.59 -2.34 -4.28
N ILE A 194 12.12 -3.31 -3.52
CA ILE A 194 10.71 -3.49 -3.18
C ILE A 194 10.51 -2.95 -1.76
N PRO A 195 9.81 -1.81 -1.61
CA PRO A 195 9.89 -0.97 -0.41
C PRO A 195 8.95 -1.39 0.73
N SER A 196 8.06 -2.36 0.54
CA SER A 196 7.29 -2.95 1.65
C SER A 196 6.50 -4.14 1.13
N LEU A 197 6.78 -5.33 1.65
CA LEU A 197 5.90 -6.49 1.53
C LEU A 197 5.48 -6.91 2.94
N SER A 198 4.20 -7.20 3.12
CA SER A 198 3.68 -7.77 4.36
C SER A 198 3.60 -9.28 4.20
N VAL A 199 4.13 -10.03 5.16
CA VAL A 199 4.13 -11.49 5.15
C VAL A 199 3.69 -12.01 6.51
N ASN A 200 2.98 -13.14 6.50
CA ASN A 200 2.56 -13.82 7.71
C ASN A 200 3.38 -15.09 7.90
N GLY A 201 3.60 -15.48 9.14
CA GLY A 201 4.46 -16.62 9.44
C GLY A 201 4.29 -17.14 10.85
N TRP A 202 5.19 -18.06 11.19
CA TRP A 202 5.18 -18.74 12.48
C TRP A 202 6.54 -18.64 13.16
N ILE A 203 6.49 -18.57 14.48
CA ILE A 203 7.66 -18.68 15.35
C ILE A 203 7.51 -19.97 16.15
N SER A 204 8.49 -20.86 16.02
CA SER A 204 8.53 -22.16 16.69
C SER A 204 9.61 -22.18 17.76
N GLY A 205 9.30 -22.84 18.88
CA GLY A 205 10.15 -22.85 20.06
C GLY A 205 10.00 -21.58 20.92
N ILE A 206 8.78 -21.12 21.19
CA ILE A 206 8.57 -20.12 22.26
C ILE A 206 8.19 -20.89 23.53
N PRO A 207 8.92 -20.78 24.65
CA PRO A 207 8.74 -21.66 25.82
C PRO A 207 7.40 -21.59 26.57
N ASN A 208 6.45 -20.70 26.25
CA ASN A 208 5.37 -20.35 27.20
C ASN A 208 3.94 -20.23 26.63
N LEU A 209 3.47 -21.20 25.83
CA LEU A 209 2.02 -21.29 25.53
C LEU A 209 1.34 -22.56 26.07
N LEU A 210 2.07 -23.49 26.68
CA LEU A 210 1.51 -24.73 27.26
C LEU A 210 1.50 -24.78 28.79
N LYS A 211 1.93 -23.72 29.49
CA LYS A 211 1.82 -23.67 30.96
C LYS A 211 0.43 -23.29 31.48
N ASP A 212 -0.40 -22.65 30.66
CA ASP A 212 -1.74 -22.20 31.09
C ASP A 212 -2.86 -23.21 30.77
N CYS A 213 -2.61 -24.26 29.97
CA CYS A 213 -3.58 -25.34 29.77
C CYS A 213 -3.42 -26.51 30.75
N ALA A 214 -2.27 -26.63 31.41
CA ALA A 214 -1.99 -27.72 32.35
C ALA A 214 -2.42 -27.43 33.80
N SER A 215 -2.93 -26.23 34.09
CA SER A 215 -3.45 -25.84 35.42
C SER A 215 -4.99 -25.89 35.51
N MET A 216 -5.67 -26.39 34.47
CA MET A 216 -7.12 -26.64 34.44
C MET A 216 -7.46 -28.13 34.20
N ALA A 217 -6.65 -29.04 34.73
CA ALA A 217 -6.96 -30.46 34.82
C ALA A 217 -6.86 -30.93 36.28
#